data_AF-A0A6I1A467-F1
#
_entry.id   AF-A0A6I1A467-F1
#
_cell.length_a   1.000
_cell.length_b   1.000
_cell.length_c   1.000
_cell.angle_alpha   90.00
_cell.angle_beta   90.00
_cell.angle_gamma   90.00
#
_symmetry.space_group_name_H-M   'P 1'
#
loop_
_entity.id
_entity.type
_entity.pdbx_description
1 polymer ?
#
loop_
_entity_poly.entity_id
_entity_poly.type
_entity_poly.pdbx_seq_one_letter_code
_entity_poly.pdbx_strand_id
1 'polypeptide(L)' 'MIYCAIIAFFLCFVFIFYISRHSWASIAQDRKVSTDIIREGLGHDNEKTTHIYLASISTSQIDRANQIILRGL' A
#
# COMPACT_ATOMS: atom_id res chain seq x y z
N MET A 1 29.14 -0.74 -19.81
CA MET A 1 28.11 -1.79 -19.63
C MET A 1 27.77 -2.04 -18.15
N ILE A 2 28.77 -2.12 -17.24
CA ILE A 2 28.55 -2.34 -15.79
C ILE A 2 27.67 -1.26 -15.14
N TYR A 3 27.92 0.03 -15.38
CA TYR A 3 27.10 1.11 -14.81
C TYR A 3 25.63 1.05 -15.21
N CYS A 4 25.35 0.68 -16.46
CA CYS A 4 23.98 0.55 -16.96
C CYS A 4 23.24 -0.61 -16.26
N ALA A 5 23.93 -1.74 -16.03
CA ALA A 5 23.38 -2.87 -15.29
C ALA A 5 23.09 -2.54 -13.82
N ILE A 6 23.98 -1.79 -13.17
CA ILE A 6 23.78 -1.33 -11.78
C ILE A 6 22.57 -0.40 -11.69
N ILE A 7 22.46 0.57 -12.60
CA ILE A 7 21.31 1.49 -12.64
C ILE A 7 20.02 0.72 -12.90
N ALA A 8 20.01 -0.22 -13.86
CA ALA A 8 18.84 -1.04 -14.16
C ALA A 8 18.42 -1.91 -12.97
N PHE A 9 19.37 -2.46 -12.21
CA PHE A 9 19.09 -3.22 -11.00
C PHE A 9 18.35 -2.37 -9.96
N PHE A 10 18.85 -1.17 -9.65
CA PHE A 10 18.18 -0.28 -8.68
C PHE A 10 16.81 0.20 -9.16
N LEU A 11 16.68 0.54 -10.45
CA LEU A 11 15.40 0.92 -11.03
C LEU A 11 14.38 -0.21 -10.94
N CYS A 12 14.80 -1.47 -11.17
CA CYS A 12 13.92 -2.62 -11.06
C CYS A 12 13.30 -2.73 -9.66
N PHE A 13 14.09 -2.58 -8.59
CA PHE A 13 13.57 -2.59 -7.23
C PHE A 13 12.56 -1.46 -6.97
N VAL A 14 12.90 -0.23 -7.38
CA VAL A 14 12.00 0.93 -7.22
C VAL A 14 10.67 0.70 -7.95
N PHE A 15 10.73 0.17 -9.18
CA PHE A 15 9.53 -0.13 -9.96
C PHE A 15 8.70 -1.25 -9.35
N ILE A 16 9.31 -2.31 -8.83
CA ILE A 16 8.58 -3.40 -8.17
C ILE A 16 7.75 -2.85 -7.01
N PHE A 17 8.36 -2.09 -6.09
CA PHE A 17 7.62 -1.54 -4.95
C PHE A 17 6.54 -0.54 -5.38
N TYR A 18 6.84 0.33 -6.34
CA TYR A 18 5.89 1.30 -6.85
C TYR A 18 4.67 0.63 -7.48
N ILE A 19 4.90 -0.34 -8.36
CA ILE A 19 3.83 -1.09 -9.04
C ILE A 19 3.03 -1.88 -8.01
N SER A 20 3.67 -2.64 -7.11
CA SER A 20 2.95 -3.42 -6.09
C SER A 20 2.06 -2.56 -5.21
N ARG A 21 2.55 -1.39 -4.76
CA ARG A 21 1.78 -0.45 -3.93
C ARG A 21 0.58 0.13 -4.69
N HIS A 22 0.77 0.53 -5.95
CA HIS A 22 -0.31 1.02 -6.80
C HIS A 22 -1.33 -0.06 -7.12
N SER A 23 -0.89 -1.27 -7.47
CA SER A 23 -1.77 -2.41 -7.74
C SER A 23 -2.62 -2.75 -6.52
N TRP A 24 -2.03 -2.82 -5.33
CA TRP A 24 -2.78 -3.06 -4.09
C TRP A 24 -3.87 -2.01 -3.86
N ALA A 25 -3.53 -0.72 -4.00
CA ALA A 25 -4.49 0.36 -3.78
C ALA A 25 -5.63 0.35 -4.82
N SER A 26 -5.32 0.09 -6.08
CA SER A 26 -6.32 -0.02 -7.15
C SER A 26 -7.28 -1.18 -6.92
N ILE A 27 -6.76 -2.36 -6.53
CA ILE A 27 -7.61 -3.53 -6.23
C ILE A 27 -8.44 -3.29 -4.97
N ALA A 28 -7.86 -2.67 -3.94
CA ALA A 28 -8.59 -2.31 -2.72
C ALA A 28 -9.76 -1.36 -3.03
N GLN A 29 -9.53 -0.35 -3.87
CA GLN A 29 -10.56 0.60 -4.29
C GLN A 29 -11.68 -0.08 -5.09
N ASP A 30 -11.33 -0.97 -6.02
CA ASP A 30 -12.30 -1.75 -6.80
C ASP A 30 -13.20 -2.58 -5.88
N ARG A 31 -12.60 -3.19 -4.84
CA ARG A 31 -13.29 -3.97 -3.82
C ARG A 31 -13.98 -3.15 -2.73
N LYS A 32 -14.16 -1.84 -2.95
CA LYS A 32 -14.86 -0.91 -2.05
C LYS A 32 -14.26 -0.83 -0.64
N VAL A 33 -12.95 -1.09 -0.49
CA VAL A 33 -12.23 -0.80 0.74
C VAL A 33 -12.23 0.73 0.94
N SER A 34 -12.49 1.19 2.16
CA SER A 34 -12.51 2.63 2.48
C SER A 34 -11.17 3.28 2.12
N THR A 35 -11.24 4.48 1.53
CA THR A 35 -10.06 5.28 1.21
C THR A 35 -9.19 5.55 2.45
N ASP A 36 -9.78 5.62 3.64
CA ASP A 36 -9.05 5.81 4.89
C ASP A 36 -8.16 4.60 5.21
N ILE A 37 -8.68 3.38 5.05
CA ILE A 37 -7.91 2.13 5.24
C ILE A 37 -6.84 1.98 4.14
N ILE A 38 -7.14 2.38 2.90
CA ILE A 38 -6.15 2.38 1.81
C ILE A 38 -5.02 3.36 2.14
N ARG A 39 -5.32 4.59 2.56
CA ARG A 39 -4.31 5.61 2.90
C ARG A 39 -3.44 5.17 4.07
N GLU A 40 -4.05 4.58 5.09
CA GLU A 40 -3.35 4.04 6.25
C GLU A 40 -2.45 2.85 5.86
N GLY A 41 -2.97 1.89 5.09
CA GLY A 41 -2.20 0.73 4.62
C GLY A 41 -1.07 1.09 3.66
N LEU A 42 -1.16 2.24 3.00
CA LEU A 42 -0.09 2.82 2.20
C LEU A 42 0.96 3.52 3.07
N GLY A 43 0.62 4.00 4.27
CA GLY A 43 1.52 4.70 5.18
C GLY A 43 1.59 6.21 4.94
N HIS A 44 0.48 6.86 4.57
CA HIS A 44 0.44 8.32 4.45
C HIS A 44 0.06 9.00 5.77
N ASP A 45 1.06 9.67 6.35
CA ASP A 45 1.01 10.57 7.51
C ASP A 45 0.09 11.78 7.32
N ASN A 46 -0.71 12.06 8.36
CA ASN A 46 -1.03 13.43 8.73
C ASN A 46 -0.90 13.53 10.26
N GLU A 47 0.30 13.85 10.75
CA GLU A 47 0.70 13.81 12.18
C GLU A 47 -0.35 14.40 13.15
N LYS A 48 -1.13 15.40 12.72
CA LYS A 48 -2.14 16.06 13.56
C LYS A 48 -3.49 15.32 13.63
N THR A 49 -3.77 14.42 12.69
CA THR A 49 -4.96 13.55 12.65
C THR A 49 -4.62 12.10 13.04
N THR A 50 -3.35 11.71 12.88
CA THR A 50 -2.79 10.38 13.12
C THR A 50 -2.92 9.89 14.56
N HIS A 51 -2.75 10.72 15.59
CA HIS A 51 -2.90 10.25 16.99
C HIS A 51 -4.32 9.91 17.42
N ILE A 52 -5.34 10.52 16.79
CA ILE A 52 -6.75 10.25 17.09
C ILE A 52 -7.25 9.06 16.26
N TYR A 53 -6.70 8.87 15.05
CA TYR A 53 -7.13 7.82 14.10
C TYR A 53 -6.35 6.49 14.25
N LEU A 54 -5.06 6.52 14.63
CA LEU A 54 -4.27 5.31 14.92
C LEU A 54 -4.82 4.50 16.11
N ALA A 55 -5.49 5.16 17.05
CA ALA A 55 -6.18 4.46 18.13
C ALA A 55 -7.47 3.74 17.66
N SER A 56 -8.01 4.09 16.48
CA SER A 56 -9.31 3.61 15.98
C SER A 56 -9.22 2.69 14.76
N ILE A 57 -8.19 2.81 13.90
CA ILE A 57 -7.86 1.79 12.89
C ILE A 57 -6.91 0.77 13.51
N SER A 58 -7.52 -0.21 14.18
CA SER A 58 -6.87 -1.46 14.50
C SER A 58 -6.30 -2.10 13.22
N THR A 59 -5.07 -2.62 13.29
CA THR A 59 -4.42 -3.44 12.25
C THR A 59 -5.34 -4.51 11.66
N SER A 60 -6.33 -4.98 12.42
CA SER A 60 -7.39 -5.89 11.96
C SER A 60 -8.19 -5.39 10.75
N GLN A 61 -8.35 -4.07 10.56
CA GLN A 61 -9.05 -3.51 9.40
C GLN A 61 -8.19 -3.63 8.12
N ILE A 62 -6.88 -3.44 8.25
CA ILE A 62 -5.91 -3.65 7.16
C ILE A 62 -5.84 -5.15 6.83
N ASP A 63 -5.81 -6.01 7.85
CA ASP A 63 -5.84 -7.46 7.66
C ASP A 63 -7.11 -7.92 6.93
N ARG A 64 -8.26 -7.35 7.27
CA ARG A 64 -9.52 -7.61 6.58
C ARG A 64 -9.49 -7.13 5.13
N ALA A 65 -8.93 -5.95 4.87
CA ALA A 65 -8.75 -5.46 3.51
C ALA A 65 -7.84 -6.41 2.70
N ASN A 66 -6.76 -6.90 3.30
CA ASN A 66 -5.87 -7.89 2.69
C ASN A 66 -6.61 -9.21 2.39
N GLN A 67 -7.41 -9.72 3.32
CA GLN A 67 -8.25 -10.90 3.06
C GLN A 67 -9.24 -10.67 1.91
N ILE A 68 -9.87 -9.50 1.85
CA ILE A 68 -10.78 -9.14 0.76
C ILE A 68 -10.04 -9.16 -0.57
N ILE A 69 -8.85 -8.57 -0.65
CA ILE A 69 -8.02 -8.52 -1.87
C ILE A 69 -7.55 -9.92 -2.29
N LEU A 70 -7.08 -10.74 -1.34
CA LEU A 70 -6.56 -12.08 -1.63
C LEU A 70 -7.65 -13.08 -2.03
N ARG A 71 -8.89 -12.96 -1.52
CA ARG A 71 -9.99 -13.90 -1.82
C ARG A 71 -10.58 -13.80 -3.23
N GLY A 72 -10.13 -12.84 -4.03
CA GLY A 72 -10.58 -12.70 -5.43
C GLY A 72 -9.42 -12.54 -6.39
N LEU A 73 -8.23 -12.96 -5.95
CA LEU A 73 -7.22 -13.54 -6.84
C LEU A 73 -7.57 -15.03 -6.97
#